data_AF-X1IR94-F1
#
_entry.id   AF-X1IR94-F1
#
_cell.length_a   1.000
_cell.length_b   1.000
_cell.length_c   1.000
_cell.angle_alpha   90.00
_cell.angle_beta   90.00
_cell.angle_gamma   90.00
#
_symmetry.space_group_name_H-M   'P 1'
#
loop_
_entity.id
_entity.type
_entity.pdbx_description
1 polymer ?
#
loop_
_entity_poly.entity_id
_entity_poly.type
_entity_poly.pdbx_seq_one_letter_code
_entity_poly.pdbx_strand_id
1 'polypeptide(L)'
;GLRGKHSNDNLYIDDYEKLKETLTKKYGKPKFDKVTWDDDLYKDDRSHWGFAVSLGHLDYFSSWETSTTYISLRLNGDNYKISLVIAYESRELEEWVKRIEEEKAKSKF
;
A
#
# COMPACT_ATOMS: atom_id res chain seq x y z
N GLY A 1 -2.03 17.48 7.01
CA GLY A 1 -2.65 16.56 6.02
C GLY A 1 -3.73 17.32 5.28
N LEU A 2 -3.65 17.41 3.96
CA LEU A 2 -4.71 17.98 3.13
C LEU A 2 -5.80 16.93 2.97
N ARG A 3 -6.97 17.14 3.58
CA ARG A 3 -8.14 16.27 3.43
C ARG A 3 -9.12 16.93 2.46
N GLY A 4 -9.00 16.59 1.18
CA GLY A 4 -10.14 16.62 0.26
C GLY A 4 -10.73 15.21 0.24
N LYS A 5 -11.93 15.01 0.77
CA LYS A 5 -12.66 13.76 0.56
C LYS A 5 -13.15 13.79 -0.90
N HIS A 6 -12.87 12.74 -1.67
CA HIS A 6 -13.44 12.63 -3.00
C HIS A 6 -14.96 12.44 -2.90
N SER A 7 -15.72 13.11 -3.77
CA SER A 7 -17.17 12.89 -3.90
C SER A 7 -17.50 11.57 -4.61
N ASN A 8 -16.53 11.00 -5.30
CA ASN A 8 -16.58 9.70 -5.96
C ASN A 8 -15.38 8.86 -5.49
N ASP A 9 -15.64 7.74 -4.84
CA ASP A 9 -14.59 6.87 -4.27
C ASP A 9 -13.66 6.27 -5.33
N ASN A 10 -14.09 6.15 -6.59
CA ASN A 10 -13.22 5.67 -7.68
C ASN A 10 -12.03 6.60 -7.95
N LEU A 11 -12.12 7.87 -7.57
CA LEU A 11 -11.01 8.83 -7.75
C LEU A 11 -9.78 8.44 -6.90
N TYR A 12 -9.96 7.68 -5.82
CA TYR A 12 -8.81 7.13 -5.07
C TYR A 12 -8.04 6.08 -5.87
N ILE A 13 -8.71 5.33 -6.75
CA ILE A 13 -8.06 4.36 -7.65
C ILE A 13 -7.25 5.11 -8.71
N ASP A 14 -7.81 6.19 -9.28
CA ASP A 14 -7.07 7.03 -10.23
C ASP A 14 -5.83 7.66 -9.60
N ASP A 15 -5.93 8.12 -8.35
CA ASP A 15 -4.79 8.66 -7.60
C ASP A 15 -3.73 7.59 -7.31
N TYR A 16 -4.14 6.38 -6.94
CA TYR A 16 -3.23 5.24 -6.79
C TYR A 16 -2.45 4.96 -8.09
N GLU A 17 -3.13 4.86 -9.23
CA GLU A 17 -2.48 4.56 -10.51
C GLU A 17 -1.50 5.67 -10.94
N LYS A 18 -1.85 6.95 -10.73
CA LYS A 18 -0.93 8.08 -10.99
C LYS A 18 0.32 8.03 -10.10
N LEU A 19 0.14 7.72 -8.81
CA LEU A 19 1.26 7.61 -7.88
C LEU A 19 2.15 6.41 -8.25
N LYS A 20 1.55 5.27 -8.58
CA LYS A 20 2.25 4.07 -9.04
C LYS A 20 3.04 4.34 -10.32
N GLU A 21 2.47 5.04 -11.30
CA GLU A 21 3.18 5.45 -12.51
C GLU A 21 4.39 6.33 -12.18
N THR A 22 4.20 7.31 -11.29
CA THR A 22 5.27 8.21 -10.83
C THR A 22 6.40 7.46 -10.13
N LEU A 23 6.07 6.55 -9.22
CA LEU A 23 7.05 5.71 -8.53
C LEU A 23 7.76 4.76 -9.50
N THR A 24 7.05 4.21 -10.47
CA THR A 24 7.62 3.33 -11.51
C THR A 24 8.61 4.08 -12.39
N LYS A 25 8.30 5.32 -12.78
CA LYS A 25 9.25 6.18 -13.53
C LYS A 25 10.54 6.45 -12.73
N LYS A 26 10.44 6.55 -11.40
CA LYS A 26 11.57 6.88 -10.53
C LYS A 26 12.42 5.68 -10.14
N TYR A 27 11.80 4.55 -9.81
CA TYR A 27 12.47 3.38 -9.22
C TYR A 27 12.47 2.15 -10.13
N GLY A 28 11.88 2.25 -11.32
CA GLY A 28 11.73 1.13 -12.25
C GLY A 28 10.51 0.27 -11.96
N LYS A 29 10.47 -0.93 -12.55
CA LYS A 29 9.34 -1.86 -12.41
C LYS A 29 9.15 -2.23 -10.93
N PRO A 30 7.90 -2.20 -10.40
CA PRO A 30 7.64 -2.68 -9.05
C PRO A 30 8.06 -4.14 -8.88
N LYS A 31 8.60 -4.46 -7.70
CA LYS A 31 8.92 -5.84 -7.29
C LYS A 31 7.64 -6.63 -7.07
N PHE A 32 6.63 -6.02 -6.46
CA PHE A 32 5.30 -6.57 -6.31
C PHE A 32 4.26 -5.56 -6.79
N ASP A 33 3.26 -6.03 -7.52
CA ASP A 33 2.12 -5.25 -8.00
C ASP A 33 0.92 -6.19 -8.00
N LYS A 34 -0.03 -5.95 -7.08
CA LYS A 34 -1.15 -6.83 -6.80
C LYS A 34 -2.43 -6.04 -6.58
N VAL A 35 -3.51 -6.59 -7.11
CA VAL A 35 -4.88 -6.21 -6.81
C VAL A 35 -5.56 -7.44 -6.23
N THR A 36 -6.07 -7.33 -5.02
CA THR A 36 -6.68 -8.44 -4.27
C THR A 36 -8.14 -8.13 -4.03
N TRP A 37 -9.00 -9.13 -4.30
CA TRP A 37 -10.41 -9.12 -3.93
C TRP A 37 -10.62 -10.08 -2.77
N ASP A 38 -11.04 -9.55 -1.63
CA ASP A 38 -11.41 -10.35 -0.46
C ASP A 38 -12.91 -10.73 -0.49
N ASP A 39 -13.71 -9.98 -1.24
CA ASP A 39 -15.11 -10.28 -1.55
C ASP A 39 -15.46 -9.84 -2.99
N ASP A 40 -15.98 -10.76 -3.81
CA ASP A 40 -16.21 -10.56 -5.23
C ASP A 40 -17.53 -9.81 -5.57
N LEU A 41 -18.35 -9.38 -4.59
CA LEU A 41 -19.68 -8.80 -4.79
C LEU A 41 -19.75 -7.66 -5.82
N TYR A 42 -18.70 -6.81 -5.89
CA TYR A 42 -18.62 -5.67 -6.81
C TYR A 42 -17.58 -5.84 -7.92
N LYS A 43 -16.99 -7.03 -8.07
CA LYS A 43 -15.86 -7.28 -8.96
C LYS A 43 -16.17 -7.01 -10.42
N ASP A 44 -17.37 -7.39 -10.86
CA ASP A 44 -17.80 -7.23 -12.25
C ASP A 44 -18.38 -5.83 -12.55
N ASP A 45 -18.56 -4.98 -11.53
CA ASP A 45 -19.06 -3.62 -11.69
C ASP A 45 -18.01 -2.57 -11.29
N ARG A 46 -17.24 -2.14 -12.30
CA ARG A 46 -16.17 -1.16 -12.14
C ARG A 46 -16.64 0.19 -11.57
N SER A 47 -17.92 0.54 -11.74
CA SER A 47 -18.46 1.79 -11.18
C SER A 47 -18.48 1.78 -9.65
N HIS A 48 -18.45 0.60 -9.02
CA HIS A 48 -18.49 0.40 -7.57
C HIS A 48 -17.14 0.04 -6.95
N TRP A 49 -16.04 0.00 -7.70
CA TRP A 49 -14.76 -0.47 -7.16
C TRP A 49 -14.21 0.40 -6.02
N GLY A 50 -14.34 1.71 -6.09
CA GLY A 50 -13.96 2.62 -5.00
C GLY A 50 -14.81 2.39 -3.75
N PHE A 51 -16.09 2.09 -3.92
CA PHE A 51 -16.94 1.67 -2.81
C PHE A 51 -16.50 0.32 -2.24
N ALA A 52 -16.13 -0.64 -3.09
CA ALA A 52 -15.55 -1.92 -2.67
C ALA A 52 -14.25 -1.73 -1.87
N VAL A 53 -13.38 -0.79 -2.26
CA VAL A 53 -12.21 -0.39 -1.45
C VAL A 53 -12.67 0.12 -0.09
N SER A 54 -13.67 1.00 -0.04
CA SER A 54 -14.18 1.58 1.22
C SER A 54 -14.71 0.52 2.19
N LEU A 55 -15.22 -0.60 1.67
CA LEU A 55 -15.72 -1.74 2.43
C LEU A 55 -14.62 -2.74 2.83
N GLY A 56 -13.40 -2.59 2.29
CA GLY A 56 -12.32 -3.57 2.48
C GLY A 56 -12.44 -4.82 1.60
N HIS A 57 -13.25 -4.77 0.53
CA HIS A 57 -13.40 -5.88 -0.41
C HIS A 57 -12.30 -5.89 -1.48
N LEU A 58 -11.71 -4.73 -1.76
CA LEU A 58 -10.73 -4.51 -2.81
C LEU A 58 -9.51 -3.77 -2.28
N ASP A 59 -8.34 -4.37 -2.47
CA ASP A 59 -7.04 -3.84 -2.03
C ASP A 59 -6.07 -3.73 -3.22
N TYR A 60 -5.34 -2.63 -3.29
CA TYR A 60 -4.22 -2.46 -4.23
C TYR A 60 -2.91 -2.32 -3.46
N PHE A 61 -1.88 -3.01 -3.94
CA PHE A 61 -0.56 -2.97 -3.34
C PHE A 61 0.53 -3.01 -4.42
N SER A 62 1.44 -2.03 -4.37
CA SER A 62 2.67 -2.03 -5.16
C SER A 62 3.87 -1.77 -4.26
N SER A 63 5.01 -2.38 -4.55
CA SER A 63 6.24 -2.08 -3.84
C SER A 63 7.49 -2.12 -4.72
N TRP A 64 8.49 -1.35 -4.30
CA TRP A 64 9.80 -1.22 -4.92
C TRP A 64 10.88 -1.40 -3.86
N GLU A 65 12.06 -1.77 -4.32
CA GLU A 65 13.24 -1.91 -3.48
C GLU A 65 14.42 -1.21 -4.13
N THR A 66 15.13 -0.42 -3.33
CA THR A 66 16.46 0.07 -3.67
C THR A 66 17.51 -0.64 -2.82
N SER A 67 18.78 -0.27 -2.98
CA SER A 67 19.85 -0.76 -2.10
C SER A 67 19.63 -0.37 -0.62
N THR A 68 18.89 0.71 -0.33
CA THR A 68 18.77 1.26 1.03
C THR A 68 17.33 1.35 1.54
N THR A 69 16.31 1.19 0.68
CA THR A 69 14.93 1.55 1.04
C THR A 69 13.91 0.58 0.47
N TYR A 70 12.95 0.17 1.30
CA TYR A 70 11.69 -0.44 0.88
C TYR A 70 10.66 0.66 0.67
N ILE A 71 9.95 0.61 -0.46
CA ILE A 71 8.97 1.62 -0.84
C ILE A 71 7.66 0.87 -1.10
N SER A 72 6.58 1.26 -0.45
CA SER A 72 5.27 0.64 -0.67
C SER A 72 4.22 1.70 -0.96
N LEU A 73 3.28 1.36 -1.83
CA LEU A 73 2.08 2.13 -2.14
C LEU A 73 0.88 1.21 -1.94
N ARG A 74 -0.03 1.59 -1.04
CA ARG A 74 -1.23 0.84 -0.72
C ARG A 74 -2.48 1.70 -0.85
N LEU A 75 -3.50 1.17 -1.50
CA LEU A 75 -4.86 1.66 -1.44
C LEU A 75 -5.72 0.55 -0.83
N ASN A 76 -6.35 0.85 0.31
CA ASN A 76 -7.23 -0.08 1.01
C ASN A 76 -8.32 0.70 1.75
N GLY A 77 -9.28 0.00 2.32
CA GLY A 77 -10.25 0.61 3.20
C GLY A 77 -10.85 -0.34 4.21
N ASP A 78 -11.54 0.24 5.17
CA ASP A 78 -12.35 -0.48 6.16
C ASP A 78 -13.40 0.49 6.71
N ASN A 79 -14.59 -0.02 7.05
CA ASN A 79 -15.65 0.75 7.67
C ASN A 79 -15.95 2.07 6.93
N TYR A 80 -16.07 2.01 5.60
CA TYR A 80 -16.35 3.13 4.69
C TYR A 80 -15.27 4.23 4.69
N LYS A 81 -14.05 3.90 5.12
CA LYS A 81 -12.91 4.82 5.14
C LYS A 81 -11.81 4.27 4.25
N ILE A 82 -11.52 5.02 3.20
CA ILE A 82 -10.44 4.73 2.26
C ILE A 82 -9.12 5.34 2.77
N SER A 83 -8.04 4.59 2.61
CA SER A 83 -6.67 4.95 2.94
C SER A 83 -5.78 4.75 1.72
N LEU A 84 -5.10 5.81 1.30
CA LEU A 84 -4.08 5.79 0.25
C LEU A 84 -2.76 6.22 0.88
N VAL A 85 -1.79 5.31 0.94
CA VAL A 85 -0.54 5.48 1.69
C VAL A 85 0.66 5.13 0.82
N ILE A 86 1.67 6.01 0.85
CA ILE A 86 3.04 5.68 0.42
C ILE A 86 3.92 5.62 1.66
N ALA A 87 4.64 4.52 1.84
CA ALA A 87 5.62 4.37 2.90
C ALA A 87 7.04 4.20 2.34
N TYR A 88 8.01 4.73 3.09
CA TYR A 88 9.44 4.64 2.82
C TYR A 88 10.12 4.12 4.08
N GLU A 89 10.69 2.93 4.00
CA GLU A 89 11.28 2.22 5.14
C GLU A 89 12.76 1.96 4.88
N SER A 90 13.62 2.32 5.84
CA SER A 90 15.07 2.11 5.72
C SER A 90 15.42 0.64 5.95
N ARG A 91 16.15 0.05 5.00
CA ARG A 91 16.67 -1.31 5.10
C ARG A 91 17.65 -1.46 6.25
N GLU A 92 18.52 -0.46 6.43
CA GLU A 92 19.51 -0.44 7.50
C GLU A 92 18.86 -0.45 8.88
N LEU A 93 17.80 0.36 9.07
CA LEU A 93 17.10 0.42 10.36
C LEU A 93 16.36 -0.88 10.66
N GLU A 94 15.74 -1.51 9.65
CA GLU A 94 15.11 -2.81 9.81
C GLU A 94 16.12 -3.89 10.24
N GLU A 95 17.29 -3.93 9.59
CA GLU A 95 18.37 -4.83 9.98
C GLU A 95 18.91 -4.52 11.38
N TRP A 96 19.02 -3.25 11.75
CA TRP A 96 19.44 -2.82 13.08
C TRP A 96 18.48 -3.30 14.18
N VAL A 97 17.17 -3.16 13.96
CA VAL A 97 16.13 -3.63 14.89
C VAL A 97 16.20 -5.15 15.06
N LYS A 98 16.31 -5.91 13.96
CA LYS A 98 16.44 -7.37 14.01
C LYS A 98 17.63 -7.83 14.86
N ARG A 99 18.80 -7.19 14.71
CA ARG A 99 19.97 -7.53 15.53
C ARG A 99 19.74 -7.28 17.03
N ILE A 100 19.12 -6.16 17.40
CA ILE A 100 18.80 -5.87 18.81
C ILE A 100 17.85 -6.94 19.39
N GLU A 101 16.84 -7.34 18.63
CA GLU A 101 15.89 -8.36 19.08
C GLU A 101 16.55 -9.72 19.28
N GLU A 102 17.45 -10.12 18.38
CA GLU A 102 18.25 -11.34 18.50
C GLU A 102 19.20 -11.31 19.71
N GLU A 103 19.87 -10.17 19.96
CA GLU A 103 20.73 -9.99 21.14
C GLU A 103 19.94 -10.09 22.45
N LYS A 104 18.77 -9.43 22.52
CA LYS A 104 17.86 -9.52 23.66
C LYS A 104 17.31 -10.94 23.87
N ALA A 105 17.07 -11.68 22.79
CA ALA A 105 16.64 -13.07 22.89
C ALA A 105 17.75 -13.95 23.44
N LYS A 106 19.00 -13.76 22.97
CA LYS A 106 20.18 -14.49 23.47
C LYS A 106 20.50 -14.18 24.92
N SER A 107 20.32 -12.94 25.38
CA SER A 107 20.62 -12.53 26.76
C SER A 107 19.61 -13.03 27.81
N LYS A 108 18.52 -13.69 27.38
CA LYS A 108 17.49 -14.27 28.26
C LYS A 108 17.76 -15.75 28.59
N PHE A 109 18.82 -16.32 28.05
CA PHE A 109 19.32 -17.68 28.31
C PHE A 109 20.75 -17.62 28.85
#